data_AF-A0A829HAF1-F1
#
_entry.id   AF-A0A829HAF1-F1
#
_cell.length_a   1.000
_cell.length_b   1.000
_cell.length_c   1.000
_cell.angle_alpha   90.00
_cell.angle_beta   90.00
_cell.angle_gamma   90.00
#
_symmetry.space_group_name_H-M   'P 1'
#
loop_
_entity.id
_entity.type
_entity.pdbx_description
1 polymer ?
#
loop_
_entity_poly.entity_id
_entity_poly.type
_entity_poly.pdbx_seq_one_letter_code
_entity_poly.pdbx_strand_id
1 'polypeptide(L)'
;MYVIAGVIGWQFLKNQTMVAGLLKQVDLSILASGTTAMIALFFIIGTLTYSVLAALTGSLVSNQEQVQQSVMPITMLGMIGYFITIAAQANDSTLAQVTSYVPFLNVFVMPTQMSLGRASMGQAWVSVGISVVFLALFTFFTVAVYRNNVLVYSGSGLWQSMKTSFSIWKAERGVAKK
;
A
#
# COMPACT_ATOMS: atom_id res chain seq x y z
N MET A 1 -30.02 24.57 -17.84
CA MET A 1 -29.22 25.73 -17.38
C MET A 1 -27.73 25.44 -17.37
N TYR A 2 -27.21 24.49 -16.56
CA TYR A 2 -25.76 24.23 -16.48
C TYR A 2 -25.10 23.71 -17.77
N VAL A 3 -25.77 22.85 -18.54
CA VAL A 3 -25.23 22.32 -19.80
C VAL A 3 -25.14 23.42 -20.88
N ILE A 4 -26.12 24.32 -20.93
CA ILE A 4 -26.18 25.44 -21.89
C ILE A 4 -25.14 26.51 -21.52
N ALA A 5 -24.99 26.83 -20.23
CA ALA A 5 -23.92 27.70 -19.73
C ALA A 5 -22.53 27.09 -20.00
N GLY A 6 -22.38 25.77 -19.90
CA GLY A 6 -21.16 25.05 -20.25
C GLY A 6 -20.81 25.14 -21.73
N VAL A 7 -21.78 24.99 -22.64
CA VAL A 7 -21.55 25.05 -24.10
C VAL A 7 -21.24 26.48 -24.57
N ILE A 8 -21.95 27.49 -24.07
CA ILE A 8 -21.68 28.90 -24.37
C ILE A 8 -20.35 29.34 -23.76
N GLY A 9 -20.07 28.92 -22.52
CA GLY A 9 -18.78 29.10 -21.87
C GLY A 9 -17.65 28.46 -22.67
N TRP A 10 -17.82 27.24 -23.19
CA TRP A 10 -16.79 26.54 -23.98
C TRP A 10 -16.45 27.26 -25.30
N GLN A 11 -17.43 27.87 -25.96
CA GLN A 11 -17.25 28.69 -27.17
C GLN A 11 -16.48 29.98 -26.85
N PHE A 12 -16.76 30.62 -25.71
CA PHE A 12 -16.08 31.85 -25.25
C PHE A 12 -14.68 31.57 -24.68
N LEU A 13 -14.51 30.43 -24.00
CA LEU A 13 -13.26 29.94 -23.40
C LEU A 13 -12.26 29.52 -24.48
N LYS A 14 -12.66 28.77 -25.53
CA LYS A 14 -11.75 28.38 -26.62
C LYS A 14 -11.11 29.57 -27.38
N ASN A 15 -11.77 30.72 -27.40
CA ASN A 15 -11.28 31.93 -28.08
C ASN A 15 -10.26 32.74 -27.27
N GLN A 16 -10.06 32.41 -25.98
CA GLN A 16 -9.02 33.03 -25.16
C GLN A 16 -7.70 32.26 -25.34
N THR A 17 -6.64 32.96 -25.73
CA THR A 17 -5.30 32.38 -25.98
C THR A 17 -4.77 31.57 -24.79
N MET A 18 -5.15 31.95 -23.57
CA MET A 18 -4.82 31.24 -22.33
C MET A 18 -5.47 29.85 -22.24
N VAL A 19 -6.75 29.71 -22.59
CA VAL A 19 -7.46 28.42 -22.51
C VAL A 19 -7.04 27.50 -23.65
N ALA A 20 -6.85 28.03 -24.86
CA ALA A 20 -6.31 27.25 -25.97
C ALA A 20 -4.89 26.74 -25.66
N GLY A 21 -4.09 27.51 -24.93
CA GLY A 21 -2.79 27.09 -24.40
C GLY A 21 -2.89 25.95 -23.38
N LEU A 22 -3.81 26.06 -22.41
CA LEU A 22 -4.05 25.01 -21.41
C LEU A 22 -4.61 23.72 -22.04
N LEU A 23 -5.55 23.83 -22.98
CA LEU A 23 -6.14 22.66 -23.65
C LEU A 23 -5.12 21.89 -24.49
N LYS A 24 -4.08 22.55 -25.02
CA LYS A 24 -2.97 21.90 -25.73
C LYS A 24 -1.99 21.18 -24.81
N GLN A 25 -1.94 21.53 -23.53
CA GLN A 25 -1.12 20.85 -22.52
C GLN A 25 -1.82 19.62 -21.92
N VAL A 26 -3.13 19.48 -22.12
CA VAL A 26 -3.92 18.34 -21.64
C VAL A 26 -3.96 17.27 -22.73
N ASP A 27 -3.02 16.33 -22.66
CA ASP A 27 -3.04 15.14 -23.49
C ASP A 27 -3.84 14.02 -22.80
N LEU A 28 -5.08 13.82 -23.24
CA LEU A 28 -5.97 12.78 -22.73
C LEU A 28 -5.54 11.37 -23.14
N SER A 29 -4.63 11.22 -24.12
CA SER A 29 -4.12 9.91 -24.54
C SER A 29 -3.32 9.22 -23.44
N ILE A 30 -2.74 10.01 -22.52
CA ILE A 30 -2.01 9.52 -21.35
C ILE A 30 -2.94 8.67 -20.47
N LEU A 31 -4.23 9.01 -20.36
CA LEU A 31 -5.19 8.25 -19.55
C LEU A 31 -5.42 6.82 -20.07
N ALA A 32 -5.28 6.62 -21.38
CA ALA A 32 -5.38 5.30 -22.01
C ALA A 32 -4.04 4.55 -22.04
N SER A 33 -2.96 5.16 -21.53
CA SER A 33 -1.63 4.53 -21.53
C SER A 33 -1.55 3.39 -20.52
N GLY A 34 -0.71 2.39 -20.82
CA GLY A 34 -0.40 1.30 -19.88
C GLY A 34 0.21 1.81 -18.56
N THR A 35 0.89 2.97 -18.59
CA THR A 35 1.44 3.62 -17.39
C THR A 35 0.34 4.02 -16.42
N THR A 36 -0.78 4.59 -16.90
CA THR A 36 -1.91 4.95 -16.04
C THR A 36 -2.56 3.74 -15.39
N ALA A 37 -2.71 2.64 -16.13
CA ALA A 37 -3.20 1.38 -15.56
C ALA A 37 -2.26 0.85 -14.46
N MET A 38 -0.94 0.98 -14.64
CA MET A 38 0.04 0.60 -13.63
C MET A 38 -0.02 1.50 -12.39
N ILE A 39 -0.17 2.82 -12.56
CA ILE A 39 -0.36 3.76 -11.45
C ILE A 39 -1.61 3.38 -10.64
N ALA A 40 -2.72 3.08 -11.32
CA ALA A 40 -3.94 2.63 -10.67
C ALA A 40 -3.75 1.31 -9.90
N LEU A 41 -2.95 0.38 -10.44
CA LEU A 41 -2.62 -0.87 -9.75
C LEU A 41 -1.81 -0.61 -8.47
N PHE A 42 -0.78 0.25 -8.53
CA PHE A 42 -0.02 0.66 -7.35
C PHE A 42 -0.91 1.36 -6.32
N PHE A 43 -1.85 2.19 -6.75
CA PHE A 43 -2.84 2.81 -5.87
C PHE A 43 -3.63 1.76 -5.09
N ILE A 44 -4.18 0.74 -5.77
CA ILE A 44 -4.92 -0.36 -5.13
C ILE A 44 -4.02 -1.09 -4.12
N ILE A 45 -2.80 -1.46 -4.52
CA ILE A 45 -1.84 -2.15 -3.66
C ILE A 45 -1.50 -1.30 -2.44
N GLY A 46 -1.32 0.00 -2.60
CA GLY A 46 -1.12 0.93 -1.49
C GLY A 46 -2.29 0.97 -0.55
N THR A 47 -3.49 1.20 -1.08
CA THR A 47 -4.69 1.23 -0.25
C THR A 47 -4.83 -0.06 0.55
N LEU A 48 -4.61 -1.23 -0.04
CA LEU A 48 -4.63 -2.52 0.66
C LEU A 48 -3.54 -2.62 1.72
N THR A 49 -2.30 -2.26 1.39
CA THR A 49 -1.16 -2.35 2.32
C THR A 49 -1.34 -1.41 3.52
N TYR A 50 -1.74 -0.16 3.28
CA TYR A 50 -2.04 0.80 4.32
C TYR A 50 -3.31 0.44 5.11
N SER A 51 -4.30 -0.22 4.50
CA SER A 51 -5.46 -0.75 5.22
C SER A 51 -5.08 -1.88 6.18
N VAL A 52 -4.20 -2.79 5.76
CA VAL A 52 -3.68 -3.85 6.64
C VAL A 52 -2.83 -3.25 7.77
N LEU A 53 -2.04 -2.23 7.49
CA LEU A 53 -1.28 -1.52 8.51
C LEU A 53 -2.20 -0.82 9.52
N ALA A 54 -3.25 -0.14 9.05
CA ALA A 54 -4.26 0.47 9.91
C ALA A 54 -5.06 -0.57 10.73
N ALA A 55 -5.37 -1.73 10.14
CA ALA A 55 -6.00 -2.84 10.85
C ALA A 55 -5.08 -3.39 11.96
N LEU A 56 -3.78 -3.52 11.69
CA LEU A 56 -2.79 -3.93 12.67
C LEU A 56 -2.73 -2.94 13.84
N THR A 57 -2.51 -1.65 13.57
CA THR A 57 -2.43 -0.64 14.63
C THR A 57 -3.75 -0.52 15.40
N GLY A 58 -4.88 -0.57 14.70
CA GLY A 58 -6.21 -0.53 15.32
C GLY A 58 -6.46 -1.71 16.25
N SER A 59 -5.92 -2.90 15.93
CA SER A 59 -6.02 -4.08 16.79
C SER A 59 -5.20 -4.00 18.09
N LEU A 60 -4.20 -3.10 18.13
CA LEU A 60 -3.32 -2.89 19.28
C LEU A 60 -3.81 -1.76 20.20
N VAL A 61 -4.78 -0.97 19.74
CA VAL A 61 -5.32 0.16 20.49
C VAL A 61 -6.52 -0.28 21.32
N SER A 62 -6.42 -0.11 22.63
CA SER A 62 -7.50 -0.44 23.58
C SER A 62 -8.45 0.72 23.86
N ASN A 63 -8.00 1.96 23.70
CA ASN A 63 -8.74 3.17 24.05
C ASN A 63 -8.92 4.09 22.84
N GLN A 64 -10.11 4.67 22.66
CA GLN A 64 -10.41 5.56 21.52
C GLN A 64 -9.48 6.78 21.44
N GLU A 65 -8.96 7.28 22.57
CA GLU A 65 -7.99 8.39 22.61
C GLU A 65 -6.64 8.04 21.98
N GLN A 66 -6.22 6.77 22.03
CA GLN A 66 -4.95 6.30 21.49
C GLN A 66 -5.03 6.00 19.98
N VAL A 67 -6.24 6.00 19.40
CA VAL A 67 -6.44 5.74 17.96
C VAL A 67 -5.78 6.84 17.14
N GLN A 68 -6.01 8.11 17.50
CA GLN A 68 -5.44 9.24 16.76
C GLN A 68 -3.91 9.27 16.84
N GLN A 69 -3.34 8.89 17.99
CA GLN A 69 -1.90 8.77 18.16
C GLN A 69 -1.31 7.61 17.34
N SER A 70 -2.08 6.53 17.15
CA SER A 70 -1.65 5.35 16.38
C SER A 70 -1.69 5.54 14.87
N VAL A 71 -2.45 6.52 14.38
CA VAL A 71 -2.45 6.89 12.95
C VAL A 71 -1.20 7.71 12.59
N MET A 72 -0.63 8.45 13.52
CA MET A 72 0.57 9.26 13.29
C MET A 72 1.74 8.49 12.65
N PRO A 73 2.18 7.32 13.16
CA PRO A 73 3.27 6.56 12.53
C PRO A 73 2.94 6.09 11.12
N ILE A 74 1.66 5.77 10.83
CA ILE A 74 1.21 5.39 9.49
C ILE A 74 1.37 6.57 8.53
N THR A 75 0.92 7.75 8.94
CA THR A 75 1.03 8.98 8.17
C THR A 75 2.49 9.35 7.95
N MET A 76 3.34 9.27 8.99
CA MET A 76 4.78 9.54 8.87
C MET A 76 5.45 8.63 7.83
N LEU A 77 5.08 7.36 7.81
CA LEU A 77 5.60 6.40 6.83
C LEU A 77 5.19 6.77 5.40
N GLY A 78 3.95 7.21 5.19
CA GLY A 78 3.49 7.78 3.91
C GLY A 78 4.23 9.07 3.53
N MET A 79 4.48 9.96 4.49
CA MET A 79 5.22 11.20 4.26
C MET A 79 6.66 10.94 3.80
N ILE A 80 7.34 9.92 4.34
CA ILE A 80 8.68 9.53 3.88
C ILE A 80 8.65 9.17 2.39
N GLY A 81 7.70 8.33 1.96
CA GLY A 81 7.54 7.97 0.55
C GLY A 81 7.25 9.19 -0.33
N TYR A 82 6.43 10.11 0.16
CA TYR A 82 6.12 11.37 -0.51
C TYR A 82 7.35 12.29 -0.68
N PHE A 83 8.16 12.47 0.36
CA PHE A 83 9.37 13.30 0.28
C PHE A 83 10.43 12.69 -0.64
N ILE A 84 10.61 11.37 -0.62
CA ILE A 84 11.49 10.67 -1.57
C ILE A 84 11.02 10.93 -3.00
N THR A 85 9.71 10.92 -3.22
CA THR A 85 9.10 11.20 -4.52
C THR A 85 9.40 12.62 -5.01
N ILE A 86 9.28 13.62 -4.13
CA ILE A 86 9.67 15.01 -4.46
C ILE A 86 11.16 15.08 -4.79
N ALA A 87 12.02 14.48 -3.96
CA ALA A 87 13.46 14.47 -4.18
C ALA A 87 13.83 13.78 -5.51
N ALA A 88 13.14 12.70 -5.85
CA ALA A 88 13.31 11.99 -7.11
C ALA A 88 12.96 12.87 -8.32
N GLN A 89 11.98 13.77 -8.22
CA GLN A 89 11.68 14.68 -9.33
C GLN A 89 12.83 15.66 -9.60
N ALA A 90 13.50 16.14 -8.54
CA ALA A 90 14.61 17.08 -8.68
C ALA A 90 15.87 16.44 -9.27
N ASN A 91 16.24 15.23 -8.83
CA ASN A 91 17.41 14.52 -9.31
C ASN A 91 17.18 13.01 -9.38
N ASP A 92 17.80 12.34 -10.36
CA ASP A 92 17.88 10.88 -10.32
C ASP A 92 18.81 10.47 -9.17
N SER A 93 18.30 9.65 -8.26
CA SER A 93 19.03 9.22 -7.07
C SER A 93 18.90 7.72 -6.90
N THR A 94 20.01 7.08 -6.54
CA THR A 94 20.03 5.65 -6.20
C THR A 94 19.05 5.31 -5.07
N LEU A 95 18.84 6.26 -4.14
CA LEU A 95 17.84 6.12 -3.08
C LEU A 95 16.44 5.92 -3.65
N ALA A 96 16.03 6.73 -4.64
CA ALA A 96 14.73 6.59 -5.28
C ALA A 96 14.62 5.28 -6.08
N GLN A 97 15.71 4.79 -6.68
CA GLN A 97 15.71 3.51 -7.39
C GLN A 97 15.56 2.32 -6.43
N VAL A 98 16.24 2.32 -5.29
CA VAL A 98 16.13 1.24 -4.30
C VAL A 98 14.78 1.24 -3.60
N THR A 99 14.31 2.42 -3.16
CA THR A 99 13.02 2.57 -2.46
C THR A 99 11.82 2.29 -3.35
N SER A 100 11.99 2.32 -4.67
CA SER A 100 10.99 1.86 -5.64
C SER A 100 10.65 0.38 -5.58
N TYR A 101 11.44 -0.43 -4.87
CA TYR A 101 11.15 -1.86 -4.64
C TYR A 101 10.82 -2.17 -3.17
N VAL A 102 10.92 -1.18 -2.28
CA VAL A 102 10.59 -1.35 -0.87
C VAL A 102 9.08 -1.19 -0.69
N PRO A 103 8.38 -2.22 -0.16
CA PRO A 103 6.95 -2.12 0.12
C PRO A 103 6.59 -0.90 0.98
N PHE A 104 5.35 -0.44 0.90
CA PHE A 104 4.86 0.85 1.39
C PHE A 104 5.39 2.09 0.64
N LEU A 105 6.71 2.20 0.48
CA LEU A 105 7.34 3.35 -0.18
C LEU A 105 7.17 3.29 -1.69
N ASN A 106 7.25 2.09 -2.27
CA ASN A 106 7.18 1.90 -3.71
C ASN A 106 5.88 2.37 -4.34
N VAL A 107 4.78 2.41 -3.58
CA VAL A 107 3.49 2.90 -4.05
C VAL A 107 3.54 4.38 -4.42
N PHE A 108 4.46 5.14 -3.84
CA PHE A 108 4.68 6.54 -4.18
C PHE A 108 5.81 6.68 -5.21
N VAL A 109 6.95 6.04 -4.92
CA VAL A 109 8.20 6.28 -5.65
C VAL A 109 8.17 5.63 -7.03
N MET A 110 7.67 4.40 -7.18
CA MET A 110 7.74 3.66 -8.44
C MET A 110 6.84 4.27 -9.54
N PRO A 111 5.55 4.61 -9.28
CA PRO A 111 4.72 5.38 -10.21
C PRO A 111 5.38 6.68 -10.69
N THR A 112 6.07 7.37 -9.78
CA THR A 112 6.75 8.62 -10.11
C THR A 112 7.97 8.36 -10.99
N GLN A 113 8.77 7.33 -10.69
CA GLN A 113 9.91 6.97 -11.54
C GLN A 113 9.49 6.52 -12.94
N MET A 114 8.34 5.85 -13.07
CA MET A 114 7.75 5.55 -14.38
C MET A 114 7.32 6.83 -15.11
N SER A 115 6.73 7.79 -14.39
CA SER A 115 6.28 9.07 -14.97
C SER A 115 7.45 9.95 -15.42
N LEU A 116 8.59 9.84 -14.74
CA LEU A 116 9.85 10.50 -15.12
C LEU A 116 10.63 9.75 -16.21
N GLY A 117 10.12 8.61 -16.69
CA GLY A 117 10.77 7.78 -17.72
C GLY A 117 12.03 7.05 -17.24
N ARG A 118 12.28 6.98 -15.93
CA ARG A 118 13.47 6.35 -15.34
C ARG A 118 13.27 4.88 -14.96
N ALA A 119 12.01 4.46 -14.79
CA ALA A 119 11.65 3.07 -14.56
C ALA A 119 10.93 2.48 -15.79
N SER A 120 11.34 1.28 -16.18
CA SER A 120 10.68 0.54 -17.26
C SER A 120 9.44 -0.22 -16.76
N MET A 121 8.55 -0.58 -17.68
CA MET A 121 7.36 -1.38 -17.37
C MET A 121 7.70 -2.74 -16.73
N GLY A 122 8.83 -3.35 -17.12
CA GLY A 122 9.31 -4.60 -16.53
C GLY A 122 9.73 -4.43 -15.06
N GLN A 123 10.43 -3.34 -14.74
CA GLN A 123 10.79 -3.02 -13.36
C GLN A 123 9.55 -2.77 -12.49
N ALA A 124 8.51 -2.14 -13.06
CA ALA A 124 7.24 -1.90 -12.37
C ALA A 124 6.56 -3.22 -11.98
N TRP A 125 6.50 -4.20 -12.88
CA TRP A 125 5.94 -5.52 -12.58
C TRP A 125 6.72 -6.26 -11.49
N VAL A 126 8.05 -6.15 -11.45
CA VAL A 126 8.86 -6.71 -10.37
C VAL A 126 8.51 -6.06 -9.03
N SER A 127 8.40 -4.74 -9.00
CA SER A 127 8.01 -4.01 -7.78
C SER A 127 6.60 -4.37 -7.32
N VAL A 128 5.65 -4.52 -8.24
CA VAL A 128 4.30 -5.04 -7.95
C VAL A 128 4.38 -6.44 -7.33
N GLY A 129 5.15 -7.36 -7.93
CA GLY A 129 5.31 -8.71 -7.41
C GLY A 129 5.84 -8.73 -5.98
N ILE A 130 6.88 -7.93 -5.69
CA ILE A 130 7.43 -7.79 -4.34
C ILE A 130 6.38 -7.26 -3.38
N SER A 131 5.63 -6.22 -3.76
CA SER A 131 4.56 -5.68 -2.93
C SER A 131 3.43 -6.67 -2.67
N VAL A 132 3.03 -7.45 -3.66
CA VAL A 132 1.96 -8.44 -3.50
C VAL A 132 2.37 -9.56 -2.55
N VAL A 133 3.60 -10.07 -2.70
CA VAL A 133 4.15 -11.09 -1.78
C VAL A 133 4.26 -10.51 -0.36
N PHE A 134 4.77 -9.29 -0.23
CA PHE A 134 4.85 -8.60 1.05
C PHE A 134 3.47 -8.40 1.68
N LEU A 135 2.50 -7.91 0.90
CA LEU A 135 1.13 -7.69 1.35
C LEU A 135 0.50 -9.00 1.86
N ALA A 136 0.68 -10.11 1.15
CA ALA A 136 0.17 -11.41 1.58
C ALA A 136 0.78 -11.82 2.94
N LEU A 137 2.11 -11.79 3.06
CA LEU A 137 2.83 -12.13 4.29
C LEU A 137 2.43 -11.20 5.45
N PHE A 138 2.35 -9.90 5.18
CA PHE A 138 1.98 -8.89 6.16
C PHE A 138 0.53 -9.06 6.61
N THR A 139 -0.38 -9.42 5.71
CA THR A 139 -1.77 -9.74 6.06
C THR A 139 -1.85 -10.96 6.98
N PHE A 140 -1.14 -12.05 6.67
CA PHE A 140 -1.09 -13.22 7.55
C PHE A 140 -0.54 -12.87 8.94
N PHE A 141 0.52 -12.07 8.98
CA PHE A 141 1.08 -11.56 10.24
C PHE A 141 0.05 -10.73 11.02
N THR A 142 -0.62 -9.78 10.37
CA THR A 142 -1.65 -8.95 10.99
C THR A 142 -2.83 -9.78 11.52
N VAL A 143 -3.28 -10.79 10.78
CA VAL A 143 -4.34 -11.71 11.23
C VAL A 143 -3.89 -12.50 12.46
N ALA A 144 -2.63 -12.94 12.52
CA ALA A 144 -2.09 -13.62 13.70
C ALA A 144 -2.05 -12.70 14.94
N VAL A 145 -1.66 -11.43 14.76
CA VAL A 145 -1.69 -10.43 15.83
C VAL A 145 -3.12 -10.12 16.28
N TYR A 146 -4.05 -9.99 15.34
CA TYR A 146 -5.47 -9.80 15.65
C TYR A 146 -6.04 -10.97 16.44
N ARG A 147 -5.74 -12.20 16.03
CA ARG A 147 -6.12 -13.43 16.75
C ARG A 147 -5.59 -13.42 18.18
N ASN A 148 -4.34 -13.04 18.41
CA ASN A 148 -3.79 -12.98 19.77
C ASN A 148 -4.44 -11.89 20.63
N ASN A 149 -4.82 -10.74 20.06
CA ASN A 149 -5.53 -9.68 20.80
C ASN A 149 -6.99 -10.07 21.12
N VAL A 150 -7.64 -10.86 20.26
CA VAL A 150 -9.04 -11.29 20.44
C VAL A 150 -9.17 -12.62 21.20
N LEU A 151 -8.19 -13.54 21.14
CA LEU A 151 -8.25 -14.88 21.75
C LEU A 151 -7.75 -14.95 23.21
N VAL A 152 -7.62 -13.82 23.91
CA VAL A 152 -7.43 -13.85 25.39
C VAL A 152 -8.66 -14.46 26.11
N TYR A 153 -9.72 -14.86 25.40
CA TYR A 153 -10.83 -15.64 25.96
C TYR A 153 -11.16 -17.00 25.31
N SER A 154 -10.30 -17.62 24.51
CA SER A 154 -10.43 -19.08 24.31
C SER A 154 -9.08 -19.76 24.19
N GLY A 155 -8.72 -20.42 25.29
CA GLY A 155 -7.44 -21.08 25.50
C GLY A 155 -7.05 -22.02 24.38
N SER A 156 -5.91 -21.70 23.77
CA SER A 156 -4.86 -22.61 23.30
C SER A 156 -4.25 -22.02 22.03
N GLY A 157 -3.21 -21.20 22.20
CA GLY A 157 -2.32 -20.92 21.09
C GLY A 157 -1.84 -22.25 20.50
N LEU A 158 -1.69 -22.31 19.17
CA LEU A 158 -1.24 -23.50 18.43
C LEU A 158 -0.01 -24.17 19.08
N TRP A 159 0.86 -23.36 19.67
CA TRP A 159 2.03 -23.79 20.43
C TRP A 159 1.72 -24.62 21.68
N GLN A 160 0.67 -24.27 22.41
CA GLN A 160 0.21 -25.01 23.59
C GLN A 160 -0.46 -26.33 23.18
N SER A 161 -1.27 -26.32 22.13
CA SER A 161 -1.88 -27.54 21.58
C SER A 161 -0.83 -28.52 21.07
N MET A 162 0.25 -28.02 20.46
CA MET A 162 1.39 -28.82 20.06
C MET A 162 2.15 -29.42 21.25
N LYS A 163 2.38 -28.65 22.33
CA LYS A 163 3.03 -29.17 23.55
C LYS A 163 2.18 -30.23 24.26
N THR A 164 0.87 -30.01 24.37
CA THR A 164 -0.06 -30.97 24.97
C THR A 164 -0.07 -32.27 24.16
N SER A 165 -0.09 -32.18 22.83
CA SER A 165 0.00 -33.35 21.94
C SER A 165 1.31 -34.12 22.11
N PHE A 166 2.44 -33.41 22.24
CA PHE A 166 3.74 -34.02 22.52
C PHE A 166 3.80 -34.71 23.90
N SER A 167 3.16 -34.12 24.92
CA SER A 167 3.11 -34.74 26.26
C SER A 167 2.21 -35.99 26.29
N ILE A 168 1.09 -35.99 25.56
CA ILE A 168 0.19 -37.14 25.46
C ILE A 168 0.91 -38.29 24.73
N TRP A 169 1.56 -38.01 23.60
CA TRP A 169 2.34 -39.00 22.85
C TRP A 169 3.49 -39.62 23.67
N LYS A 170 4.15 -38.81 24.53
CA LYS A 170 5.22 -39.29 25.40
C LYS A 170 4.68 -40.13 26.57
N ALA A 171 3.49 -39.81 27.07
CA ALA A 171 2.82 -40.59 28.12
C ALA A 171 2.34 -41.96 27.60
N GLU A 172 1.81 -42.04 26.38
CA GLU A 172 1.36 -43.31 25.78
C GLU A 172 2.51 -44.29 25.52
N ARG A 173 3.70 -43.79 25.14
CA ARG A 173 4.90 -44.63 24.97
C ARG A 173 5.49 -45.17 26.27
N GLY A 174 5.14 -44.58 27.42
CA GLY A 174 5.56 -45.06 28.74
C GLY A 174 4.68 -46.19 29.29
N VAL A 175 3.43 -46.30 28.82
CA VAL A 175 2.47 -47.30 29.31
C VAL A 175 2.58 -48.62 28.56
N ALA A 176 2.99 -48.60 27.28
CA ALA A 176 3.17 -49.81 26.46
C ALA A 176 4.42 -50.66 26.81
N LYS A 177 5.07 -50.40 27.95
CA LYS A 177 6.32 -51.06 28.37
C LYS A 177 6.26 -51.73 29.76
N LYS A 178 5.06 -51.88 30.33
CA LYS A 178 4.79 -52.78 31.46
C LYS A 178 3.97 -53.97 30.97
#